data_AF-A0A1M6Y445-F1
#
_entry.id   AF-A0A1M6Y445-F1
#
_cell.length_a   1.000
_cell.length_b   1.000
_cell.length_c   1.000
_cell.angle_alpha   90.00
_cell.angle_beta   90.00
_cell.angle_gamma   90.00
#
_symmetry.space_group_name_H-M   'P 1'
#
loop_
_entity.id
_entity.type
_entity.pdbx_description
1 polymer ?
#
loop_
_entity_poly.entity_id
_entity_poly.type
_entity_poly.pdbx_seq_one_letter_code
_entity_poly.pdbx_strand_id
1 'polypeptide(L)'
;METIYTFDSLDQKIRELEIRQETEWCSIKDEIDEIKENLKPLNLIKNTVEEINETVGFKSNMAQSAISIGIGYLAKRFVVGKSTSMFKGILGSVLQLAVTNLVSKKSHESSHEESYQREPSRE
;
A
#
# COMPACT_ATOMS: atom_id res chain seq x y z
N MET A 1 -5.97 23.63 31.48
CA MET A 1 -4.77 23.50 30.63
C MET A 1 -3.79 24.54 31.12
N GLU A 2 -2.68 24.11 31.70
CA GLU A 2 -1.63 25.02 32.18
C GLU A 2 -0.80 25.46 30.98
N THR A 3 -0.67 26.76 30.77
CA THR A 3 0.02 27.34 29.63
C THR A 3 1.53 27.35 29.88
N ILE A 4 2.27 26.74 28.95
CA ILE A 4 3.71 26.49 29.04
C ILE A 4 4.46 27.80 28.75
N TYR A 5 4.97 28.50 29.78
CA TYR A 5 5.64 29.80 29.60
C TYR A 5 7.17 29.75 29.77
N THR A 6 7.76 28.59 30.07
CA THR A 6 9.21 28.45 30.28
C THR A 6 9.81 27.34 29.42
N PHE A 7 11.05 27.54 28.95
CA PHE A 7 11.75 26.59 28.09
C PHE A 7 11.85 25.19 28.73
N ASP A 8 12.14 25.12 30.03
CA ASP A 8 12.18 23.87 30.80
C ASP A 8 10.82 23.14 30.82
N SER A 9 9.71 23.88 30.97
CA SER A 9 8.37 23.27 30.95
C SER A 9 7.97 22.72 29.57
N LEU A 10 8.51 23.28 28.50
CA LEU A 10 8.27 22.79 27.14
C LEU A 10 9.06 21.50 26.87
N ASP A 11 10.33 21.49 27.25
CA ASP A 11 11.22 20.34 27.11
C ASP A 11 10.71 19.13 27.94
N GLN A 12 10.27 19.37 29.18
CA GLN A 12 9.64 18.34 29.99
C GLN A 12 8.38 17.78 29.33
N LYS A 13 7.56 18.66 28.71
CA LYS A 13 6.36 18.23 28.01
C LYS A 13 6.66 17.44 26.74
N ILE A 14 7.70 17.82 26.00
CA ILE A 14 8.18 17.08 24.82
C ILE A 14 8.60 15.67 25.23
N ARG A 15 9.45 15.52 26.26
CA ARG A 15 9.86 14.19 26.74
C ARG A 15 8.67 13.34 27.19
N GLU A 16 7.73 13.94 27.91
CA GLU A 16 6.50 13.25 28.34
C GLU A 16 5.66 12.77 27.13
N LEU A 17 5.59 13.59 26.08
CA LEU A 17 4.87 13.24 24.85
C LEU A 17 5.59 12.17 24.03
N GLU A 18 6.93 12.21 23.95
CA GLU A 18 7.74 11.19 23.27
C GLU A 18 7.61 9.82 23.94
N ILE A 19 7.73 9.76 25.26
CA ILE A 19 7.53 8.50 26.03
C ILE A 19 6.13 7.94 25.81
N ARG A 20 5.11 8.81 25.81
CA ARG A 20 3.74 8.40 25.52
C ARG A 20 3.62 7.87 24.10
N GLN A 21 4.15 8.59 23.12
CA GLN A 21 4.11 8.18 21.71
C GLN A 21 4.77 6.81 21.49
N GLU A 22 5.93 6.56 22.09
CA GLU A 22 6.61 5.27 21.98
C GLU A 22 5.79 4.13 22.59
N THR A 23 5.16 4.38 23.73
CA THR A 23 4.28 3.41 24.41
C THR A 23 3.05 3.08 23.56
N GLU A 24 2.37 4.11 23.05
CA GLU A 24 1.19 3.95 22.18
C GLU A 24 1.55 3.25 20.87
N TRP A 25 2.72 3.57 20.29
CA TRP A 25 3.19 2.92 19.08
C TRP A 25 3.46 1.42 19.27
N CYS A 26 4.01 1.05 20.43
CA CYS A 26 4.21 -0.36 20.78
C CYS A 26 2.86 -1.09 20.89
N SER A 27 1.87 -0.50 21.58
CA SER A 27 0.52 -1.06 21.70
C SER A 27 -0.17 -1.26 20.35
N ILE A 28 -0.10 -0.24 19.47
CA ILE A 28 -0.67 -0.32 18.12
C ILE A 28 -0.01 -1.45 17.32
N LYS A 29 1.31 -1.62 17.45
CA LYS A 29 2.04 -2.67 16.73
C LYS A 29 1.62 -4.06 17.20
N ASP A 30 1.48 -4.25 18.51
CA ASP A 30 1.04 -5.52 19.09
C ASP A 30 -0.40 -5.85 18.66
N GLU A 31 -1.31 -4.87 18.69
CA GLU A 31 -2.67 -5.01 18.19
C GLU A 31 -2.70 -5.34 16.69
N ILE A 32 -1.84 -4.72 15.87
CA ILE A 32 -1.75 -5.03 14.44
C ILE A 32 -1.22 -6.45 14.20
N ASP A 33 -0.23 -6.91 14.96
CA ASP A 33 0.29 -8.27 14.83
C ASP A 33 -0.76 -9.31 15.28
N GLU A 34 -1.54 -9.04 16.33
CA GLU A 34 -2.69 -9.84 16.73
C GLU A 34 -3.79 -9.85 15.65
N ILE A 35 -4.14 -8.68 15.12
CA ILE A 35 -5.12 -8.53 14.03
C ILE A 35 -4.62 -9.28 12.79
N LYS A 36 -3.33 -9.22 12.47
CA LYS A 36 -2.74 -9.94 11.33
C LYS A 36 -2.80 -11.45 11.51
N GLU A 37 -2.58 -11.96 12.72
CA GLU A 37 -2.72 -13.39 13.03
C GLU A 37 -4.18 -13.84 12.95
N ASN A 38 -5.11 -13.05 13.47
CA ASN A 38 -6.55 -13.34 13.46
C ASN A 38 -7.23 -13.13 12.10
N LEU A 39 -6.85 -12.08 11.38
CA LEU A 39 -7.36 -11.73 10.05
C LEU A 39 -6.58 -12.39 8.93
N LYS A 40 -5.75 -13.43 9.17
CA LYS A 40 -5.12 -14.23 8.09
C LYS A 40 -6.22 -14.56 7.07
N PRO A 41 -6.30 -13.82 5.94
CA PRO A 41 -7.53 -13.82 5.13
C PRO A 41 -7.70 -15.20 4.51
N LEU A 42 -6.58 -15.88 4.29
CA LEU A 42 -6.49 -17.25 3.85
C LEU A 42 -7.24 -18.23 4.77
N ASN A 43 -7.18 -18.06 6.10
CA ASN A 43 -7.87 -18.94 7.04
C ASN A 43 -9.36 -18.62 7.13
N LEU A 44 -9.75 -17.33 7.12
CA LEU A 44 -11.17 -16.93 7.10
C LEU A 44 -11.85 -17.30 5.77
N ILE A 45 -11.20 -17.01 4.63
CA ILE A 45 -11.74 -17.30 3.30
C ILE A 45 -11.81 -18.81 3.08
N LYS A 46 -10.81 -19.58 3.49
CA LYS A 46 -10.83 -21.04 3.34
C LYS A 46 -12.02 -21.64 4.10
N ASN A 47 -12.17 -21.32 5.39
CA ASN A 47 -13.25 -21.87 6.20
C ASN A 47 -14.63 -21.39 5.71
N THR A 48 -14.76 -20.11 5.33
CA THR A 48 -16.02 -19.56 4.81
C THR A 48 -16.39 -20.18 3.45
N VAL A 49 -15.43 -20.39 2.54
CA VAL A 49 -15.68 -21.00 1.23
C VAL A 49 -15.99 -22.50 1.37
N GLU A 50 -15.31 -23.20 2.29
CA GLU A 50 -15.54 -24.62 2.57
C GLU A 50 -16.92 -24.85 3.20
N GLU A 51 -17.31 -24.02 4.17
CA GLU A 51 -18.62 -24.08 4.83
C GLU A 51 -19.78 -23.67 3.89
N ILE A 52 -19.57 -22.68 3.01
CA ILE A 52 -20.54 -22.33 1.97
C ILE A 52 -20.68 -23.47 0.95
N ASN A 53 -19.58 -24.15 0.59
CA ASN A 53 -19.61 -25.27 -0.34
C ASN A 53 -20.31 -26.52 0.24
N GLU A 54 -20.18 -26.77 1.55
CA GLU A 54 -20.85 -27.87 2.25
C GLU A 54 -22.33 -27.59 2.56
N THR A 55 -22.66 -26.37 2.98
CA THR A 55 -24.04 -26.01 3.41
C THR A 55 -24.93 -25.63 2.23
N VAL A 56 -24.37 -25.02 1.19
CA VAL A 56 -25.07 -24.59 -0.02
C VAL A 56 -24.39 -25.32 -1.17
N GLY A 57 -24.91 -26.48 -1.59
CA GLY A 57 -24.32 -27.28 -2.66
C GLY A 57 -23.96 -26.44 -3.90
N PHE A 58 -22.70 -25.98 -3.97
CA PHE A 58 -22.20 -25.01 -4.94
C PHE A 58 -21.96 -25.63 -6.32
N LYS A 59 -22.42 -26.87 -6.50
CA LYS A 59 -22.37 -27.65 -7.74
C LYS A 59 -23.39 -27.22 -8.78
N SER A 60 -24.32 -26.31 -8.47
CA SER A 60 -25.24 -25.80 -9.48
C SER A 60 -24.58 -24.67 -10.26
N ASN A 61 -24.38 -24.88 -11.57
CA ASN A 61 -23.86 -23.89 -12.53
C ASN A 61 -24.50 -22.49 -12.42
N MET A 62 -25.70 -22.40 -11.84
CA MET A 62 -26.43 -21.15 -11.59
C MET A 62 -25.78 -20.27 -10.51
N ALA A 63 -25.25 -20.85 -9.43
CA ALA A 63 -24.58 -20.09 -8.36
C ALA A 63 -23.25 -19.49 -8.86
N GLN A 64 -22.47 -20.29 -9.59
CA GLN A 64 -21.25 -19.83 -10.24
C GLN A 64 -21.54 -18.74 -11.29
N SER A 65 -22.65 -18.85 -12.02
CA SER A 65 -23.09 -17.82 -12.97
C SER A 65 -23.59 -16.56 -12.29
N ALA A 66 -24.32 -16.66 -11.18
CA ALA A 66 -24.77 -15.49 -10.41
C ALA A 66 -23.60 -14.72 -9.80
N ILE A 67 -22.57 -15.42 -9.31
CA ILE A 67 -21.35 -14.80 -8.81
C ILE A 67 -20.57 -14.13 -9.93
N SER A 68 -20.38 -14.79 -11.08
CA SER A 68 -19.63 -14.19 -12.18
C SER A 68 -20.36 -12.96 -12.74
N ILE A 69 -21.70 -12.97 -12.77
CA ILE A 69 -22.52 -11.81 -13.11
C ILE A 69 -22.40 -10.72 -12.06
N GLY A 70 -22.47 -11.06 -10.76
CA GLY A 70 -22.33 -10.11 -9.66
C GLY A 70 -20.96 -9.42 -9.64
N ILE A 71 -19.89 -10.21 -9.73
CA ILE A 71 -18.51 -9.74 -9.85
C ILE A 71 -18.34 -8.91 -11.12
N GLY A 72 -18.87 -9.36 -12.26
CA GLY A 72 -18.82 -8.62 -13.52
C GLY A 72 -19.58 -7.29 -13.46
N TYR A 73 -20.71 -7.23 -12.75
CA TYR A 73 -21.47 -6.00 -12.55
C TYR A 73 -20.74 -5.02 -11.63
N LEU A 74 -20.15 -5.50 -10.52
CA LEU A 74 -19.29 -4.67 -9.66
C LEU A 74 -18.08 -4.18 -10.43
N ALA A 75 -17.37 -5.06 -11.14
CA ALA A 75 -16.23 -4.69 -11.98
C ALA A 75 -16.63 -3.63 -13.02
N LYS A 76 -17.77 -3.79 -13.71
CA LYS A 76 -18.30 -2.77 -14.62
C LYS A 76 -18.62 -1.46 -13.90
N ARG A 77 -19.16 -1.51 -12.68
CA ARG A 77 -19.45 -0.30 -11.89
C ARG A 77 -18.17 0.46 -11.50
N PHE A 78 -17.11 -0.25 -11.13
CA PHE A 78 -15.81 0.36 -10.80
C PHE A 78 -15.06 0.85 -12.06
N VAL A 79 -15.06 0.08 -13.14
CA VAL A 79 -14.33 0.37 -14.39
C VAL A 79 -15.06 1.31 -15.33
N VAL A 80 -16.39 1.39 -15.28
CA VAL A 80 -17.21 2.21 -16.21
C VAL A 80 -18.00 3.31 -15.49
N GLY A 81 -18.25 3.19 -14.18
CA GLY A 81 -18.93 4.23 -13.40
C GLY A 81 -18.06 5.45 -13.09
N LYS A 82 -18.66 6.46 -12.44
CA LYS A 82 -18.03 7.73 -12.00
C LYS A 82 -16.73 7.57 -11.17
N SER A 83 -16.40 6.35 -10.76
CA SER A 83 -15.15 5.94 -10.08
C SER A 83 -13.96 5.67 -11.02
N THR A 84 -14.17 5.70 -12.34
CA THR A 84 -13.11 5.63 -13.36
C THR A 84 -11.96 6.61 -13.11
N SER A 85 -12.25 7.80 -12.56
CA SER A 85 -11.23 8.79 -12.24
C SER A 85 -10.23 8.30 -11.18
N MET A 86 -10.68 7.57 -10.14
CA MET A 86 -9.79 7.05 -9.12
C MET A 86 -8.96 5.87 -9.64
N PHE A 87 -9.60 4.92 -10.33
CA PHE A 87 -8.90 3.75 -10.86
C PHE A 87 -7.90 4.11 -11.97
N LYS A 88 -8.26 5.05 -12.87
CA LYS A 88 -7.33 5.62 -13.86
C LYS A 88 -6.18 6.37 -13.21
N GLY A 89 -6.44 7.09 -12.10
CA GLY A 89 -5.40 7.77 -11.33
C GLY A 89 -4.38 6.77 -10.76
N ILE A 90 -4.85 5.69 -10.12
CA ILE A 90 -3.99 4.64 -9.55
C ILE A 90 -3.18 3.93 -10.65
N LEU A 91 -3.84 3.48 -11.72
CA LEU A 91 -3.16 2.85 -12.86
C LEU A 91 -2.14 3.77 -13.52
N GLY A 92 -2.49 5.06 -13.68
CA GLY A 92 -1.59 6.07 -14.21
C GLY A 92 -0.36 6.25 -13.33
N SER A 93 -0.53 6.35 -12.01
CA SER A 93 0.58 6.47 -11.06
C SER A 93 1.46 5.22 -11.04
N VAL A 94 0.88 4.02 -11.07
CA VAL A 94 1.66 2.77 -11.14
C VAL A 94 2.44 2.67 -12.45
N LEU A 95 1.81 3.02 -13.58
CA LEU A 95 2.47 3.03 -14.88
C LEU A 95 3.60 4.06 -14.93
N GLN A 96 3.35 5.26 -14.41
CA GLN A 96 4.36 6.31 -14.31
C GLN A 96 5.54 5.85 -13.44
N LEU A 97 5.29 5.28 -12.26
CA LEU A 97 6.34 4.73 -11.41
C LEU A 97 7.12 3.62 -12.11
N ALA A 98 6.44 2.73 -12.85
CA ALA A 98 7.11 1.68 -13.61
C ALA A 98 8.03 2.24 -14.70
N VAL A 99 7.55 3.21 -15.48
CA VAL A 99 8.34 3.87 -16.55
C VAL A 99 9.48 4.69 -15.94
N THR A 100 9.24 5.46 -14.89
CA THR A 100 10.26 6.24 -14.18
C THR A 100 11.33 5.35 -13.59
N ASN A 101 10.98 4.21 -12.99
CA ASN A 101 11.95 3.25 -12.48
C ASN A 101 12.76 2.60 -13.61
N LEU A 102 12.14 2.27 -14.76
CA LEU A 102 12.83 1.72 -15.92
C LEU A 102 13.81 2.72 -16.56
N VAL A 103 13.42 3.98 -16.71
CA VAL A 103 14.27 5.05 -17.25
C VAL A 103 15.38 5.43 -16.28
N SER A 104 15.06 5.60 -14.99
CA SER A 104 16.05 5.93 -13.95
C SER A 104 17.11 4.84 -13.82
N LYS A 105 16.73 3.56 -13.92
CA LYS A 105 17.67 2.44 -13.95
C LYS A 105 18.56 2.44 -15.19
N LYS A 106 18.10 2.98 -16.32
CA LYS A 106 18.88 3.11 -17.56
C LYS A 106 19.81 4.32 -17.55
N SER A 107 19.43 5.42 -16.90
CA SER A 107 20.29 6.61 -16.72
C SER A 107 21.47 6.38 -15.79
N HIS A 108 21.38 5.44 -14.85
CA HIS A 108 22.52 5.11 -13.98
C HIS A 108 23.59 4.26 -14.66
N GLU A 109 23.30 3.71 -15.86
CA GLU A 109 24.26 2.94 -16.66
C GLU A 109 24.99 3.81 -17.70
N SER A 110 24.51 5.03 -17.97
CA SER A 110 25.11 5.93 -18.97
C SER A 110 26.00 7.05 -18.37
N SER A 111 26.42 6.92 -17.11
CA SER A 111 27.31 7.90 -16.45
C SER A 111 28.76 7.42 -16.34
N HIS A 112 29.10 6.29 -16.94
CA HIS A 112 30.42 5.67 -16.83
C HIS A 112 31.20 5.63 -18.15
N GLU A 113 31.06 6.64 -19.03
CA GLU A 113 31.82 6.66 -20.27
C GLU A 113 32.11 8.07 -20.83
N GLU A 114 32.34 9.07 -19.98
CA GLU A 114 32.94 10.35 -20.42
C GLU A 114 34.06 10.76 -19.46
N SER A 115 35.15 10.01 -19.45
CA SER A 115 36.32 10.40 -18.66
C SER A 115 37.67 10.03 -19.25
N TYR A 116 37.87 10.06 -20.57
CA TYR A 116 39.24 10.03 -21.12
C TYR A 116 39.34 10.72 -22.50
N GLN A 117 39.56 12.04 -22.53
CA GLN A 117 40.67 12.58 -23.32
C GLN A 117 41.02 14.00 -22.85
N ARG A 118 42.09 14.03 -22.07
CA ARG A 118 42.87 15.20 -21.64
C ARG A 118 43.36 15.98 -22.87
N GLU A 119 43.14 17.30 -22.90
CA GLU A 119 43.91 18.23 -23.74
C GLU A 119 45.41 18.05 -23.50
N PRO A 120 46.23 18.17 -24.55
CA PRO A 120 47.35 19.09 -24.40
C PRO A 120 47.60 19.93 -25.66
N SER A 121 47.52 21.24 -25.46
CA SER A 121 48.52 22.25 -25.84
C SER A 121 48.91 22.47 -27.31
N ARG A 122 49.14 23.76 -27.61
CA ARG A 122 49.96 24.38 -28.67
C ARG A 122 49.25 24.55 -30.03
N GLU A 123 49.26 25.71 -30.70
CA GLU A 123 50.09 26.94 -30.65
C GLU A 123 49.24 28.19 -30.94
#